data_AF-A0A2W6DDP3-F1
#
_entry.id   AF-A0A2W6DDP3-F1
#
_cell.length_a   1.000
_cell.length_b   1.000
_cell.length_c   1.000
_cell.angle_alpha   90.00
_cell.angle_beta   90.00
_cell.angle_gamma   90.00
#
_symmetry.space_group_name_H-M   'P 1'
#
loop_
_entity.id
_entity.type
_entity.pdbx_description
1 polymer ?
#
loop_
_entity_poly.entity_id
_entity_poly.type
_entity_poly.pdbx_seq_one_letter_code
_entity_poly.pdbx_strand_id
1 'polypeptide(L)'
;MTAIDNATPPRARTCARPQVLTAAALALILALTGCGGSAKPAKQKAGGTGASSAIAGSTAAASPTTAAAGTGSQPSTTDGGGFCSLVTADEAHAIVGIELTPGRSRTGPGPAGLAGSCLYKAAKPDPKAPTVVQVIVLGTKIPRSVYESELKHDPQGGPTTAVPGLGEDAFSIPGIVTVFDHGLVLTLEIVKGGRPGDTAAVVALVRTALSRAGALG
;
A
#
# COMPACT_ATOMS: atom_id res chain seq x y z
N MET A 1 3.87 19.19 57.08
CA MET A 1 3.61 17.75 57.01
C MET A 1 2.16 17.57 56.62
N THR A 2 1.89 17.36 55.34
CA THR A 2 0.54 17.29 54.77
C THR A 2 0.47 15.98 53.99
N ALA A 3 -0.39 15.07 54.45
CA ALA A 3 -0.60 13.77 53.85
C ALA A 3 -1.39 13.92 52.54
N ILE A 4 -0.92 13.28 51.48
CA ILE A 4 -1.61 13.17 50.20
C ILE A 4 -2.30 11.80 50.19
N ASP A 5 -3.63 11.81 50.26
CA ASP A 5 -4.48 10.64 50.12
C ASP A 5 -4.41 10.10 48.68
N ASN A 6 -3.95 8.85 48.54
CA ASN A 6 -3.96 8.11 47.28
C ASN A 6 -5.36 7.54 47.03
N ALA A 7 -6.16 8.25 46.22
CA ALA A 7 -7.44 7.75 45.73
C ALA A 7 -7.22 6.65 44.67
N THR A 8 -7.60 5.42 45.01
CA THR A 8 -7.63 4.25 44.11
C THR A 8 -8.81 4.36 43.15
N PRO A 9 -8.65 4.23 41.82
CA PRO A 9 -9.78 4.19 40.90
C PRO A 9 -10.52 2.84 40.96
N PRO A 10 -11.87 2.83 40.84
CA PRO A 10 -12.66 1.61 40.89
C PRO A 10 -12.47 0.76 39.63
N ARG A 11 -12.26 -0.55 39.84
CA ARG A 11 -12.24 -1.58 38.79
C ARG A 11 -13.62 -1.69 38.14
N ALA A 12 -13.72 -1.30 36.88
CA ALA A 12 -14.90 -1.55 36.06
C ALA A 12 -15.06 -3.06 35.84
N ARG A 13 -16.21 -3.58 36.28
CA ARG A 13 -16.66 -4.96 36.05
C ARG A 13 -17.22 -5.05 34.63
N THR A 14 -16.52 -5.75 33.73
CA THR A 14 -17.08 -6.11 32.43
C THR A 14 -17.88 -7.40 32.60
N CYS A 15 -19.20 -7.31 32.45
CA CYS A 15 -20.11 -8.45 32.45
C CYS A 15 -19.88 -9.32 31.21
N ALA A 16 -19.53 -10.59 31.43
CA ALA A 16 -19.58 -11.64 30.42
C ALA A 16 -21.03 -11.80 29.93
N ARG A 17 -21.25 -11.62 28.62
CA ARG A 17 -22.50 -12.02 27.94
C ARG A 17 -22.32 -13.44 27.38
N PRO A 18 -23.13 -14.43 27.79
CA PRO A 18 -23.24 -15.69 27.09
C PRO A 18 -24.25 -15.52 25.94
N GLN A 19 -23.82 -15.66 24.69
CA GLN A 19 -24.75 -15.81 23.57
C GLN A 19 -24.55 -17.17 22.90
N VAL A 20 -25.26 -18.13 23.49
CA VAL A 20 -26.15 -19.11 22.85
C VAL A 20 -25.68 -19.68 21.50
N LEU A 21 -25.22 -20.92 21.57
CA LEU A 21 -25.25 -21.93 20.52
C LEU A 21 -26.60 -21.98 19.81
N THR A 22 -26.63 -21.69 18.51
CA THR A 22 -27.66 -22.20 17.59
C THR A 22 -26.99 -23.07 16.54
N ALA A 23 -26.80 -24.34 16.90
CA ALA A 23 -26.69 -25.43 15.94
C ALA A 23 -28.10 -25.74 15.41
N ALA A 24 -28.32 -25.59 14.10
CA ALA A 24 -29.22 -26.45 13.31
C ALA A 24 -29.38 -25.96 11.86
N ALA A 25 -29.04 -26.88 10.94
CA ALA A 25 -29.81 -27.23 9.74
C ALA A 25 -29.74 -26.35 8.47
N LEU A 26 -28.99 -26.83 7.47
CA LEU A 26 -29.43 -27.33 6.14
C LEU A 26 -28.16 -27.48 5.28
N ALA A 27 -27.63 -28.66 4.92
CA ALA A 27 -28.18 -29.73 4.06
C ALA A 27 -28.70 -29.23 2.69
N LEU A 28 -28.17 -29.83 1.61
CA LEU A 28 -28.38 -29.58 0.16
C LEU A 28 -27.71 -28.30 -0.36
N ILE A 29 -26.78 -28.33 -1.31
CA ILE A 29 -26.94 -28.86 -2.67
C ILE A 29 -25.68 -29.61 -3.13
N LEU A 30 -25.88 -30.87 -3.54
CA LEU A 30 -24.97 -31.64 -4.37
C LEU A 30 -25.00 -31.13 -5.83
N ALA A 31 -23.84 -31.20 -6.46
CA ALA A 31 -23.61 -31.56 -7.87
C ALA A 31 -24.09 -30.61 -8.98
N LEU A 32 -23.11 -29.92 -9.59
CA LEU A 32 -22.88 -29.98 -11.04
C LEU A 32 -21.35 -29.98 -11.26
N THR A 33 -20.69 -31.07 -11.64
CA THR A 33 -20.55 -31.65 -13.00
C THR A 33 -19.96 -30.69 -14.04
N GLY A 34 -18.76 -31.03 -14.51
CA GLY A 34 -18.03 -30.44 -15.65
C GLY A 34 -16.53 -30.54 -15.39
N CYS A 35 -15.84 -31.66 -15.58
CA CYS A 35 -15.76 -32.57 -16.73
C CYS A 35 -15.41 -31.86 -18.05
N GLY A 36 -14.15 -32.03 -18.47
CA GLY A 36 -13.79 -32.22 -19.87
C GLY A 36 -13.55 -30.96 -20.71
N GLY A 37 -12.28 -30.64 -20.94
CA GLY A 37 -11.88 -29.60 -21.89
C GLY A 37 -10.41 -29.65 -22.30
N SER A 38 -9.91 -30.82 -22.70
CA SER A 38 -8.58 -30.98 -23.32
C SER A 38 -8.52 -30.26 -24.66
N ALA A 39 -7.90 -29.07 -24.73
CA ALA A 39 -7.52 -28.43 -25.99
C ALA A 39 -6.07 -28.76 -26.33
N LYS A 40 -5.92 -29.60 -27.36
CA LYS A 40 -4.67 -30.08 -27.95
C LYS A 40 -4.01 -28.96 -28.79
N PRO A 41 -2.68 -28.88 -28.86
CA PRO A 41 -1.96 -27.78 -29.52
C PRO A 41 -2.06 -27.87 -31.05
N ALA A 42 -2.39 -26.74 -31.69
CA ALA A 42 -2.23 -26.59 -33.13
C ALA A 42 -0.75 -26.32 -33.46
N LYS A 43 -0.04 -27.37 -33.89
CA LYS A 43 1.20 -27.26 -34.65
C LYS A 43 0.87 -26.66 -36.02
N GLN A 44 1.27 -25.41 -36.25
CA GLN A 44 1.36 -24.87 -37.62
C GLN A 44 2.74 -25.15 -38.20
N LYS A 45 2.71 -25.57 -39.47
CA LYS A 45 3.78 -26.18 -40.24
C LYS A 45 4.76 -25.12 -40.77
N ALA A 46 5.99 -25.58 -40.94
CA ALA A 46 7.12 -24.91 -41.57
C ALA A 46 6.85 -24.40 -43.00
N GLY A 47 7.57 -23.35 -43.38
CA GLY A 47 7.85 -23.00 -44.77
C GLY A 47 8.28 -21.55 -44.93
N GLY A 48 9.55 -21.31 -45.24
CA GLY A 48 10.01 -19.97 -45.63
C GLY A 48 11.49 -19.70 -45.41
N THR A 49 12.36 -20.45 -46.10
CA THR A 49 13.73 -20.01 -46.39
C THR A 49 13.65 -18.78 -47.31
N GLY A 50 14.21 -17.66 -46.91
CA GLY A 50 14.26 -16.44 -47.71
C GLY A 50 15.40 -15.53 -47.29
N ALA A 51 16.36 -15.37 -48.20
CA ALA A 51 17.63 -14.67 -48.05
C ALA A 51 17.55 -13.21 -47.57
N SER A 52 18.56 -12.85 -46.76
CA SER A 52 19.51 -11.75 -46.98
C SER A 52 19.00 -10.47 -47.66
N SER A 53 19.04 -9.35 -46.93
CA SER A 53 19.69 -8.11 -47.39
C SER A 53 19.94 -7.17 -46.21
N ALA A 54 21.12 -6.58 -46.22
CA ALA A 54 21.63 -5.67 -45.23
C ALA A 54 21.34 -4.19 -45.60
N ILE A 55 21.62 -3.32 -44.63
CA ILE A 55 21.92 -1.87 -44.73
C ILE A 55 20.70 -0.93 -44.89
N ALA A 56 20.43 -0.14 -43.85
CA ALA A 56 20.69 1.30 -43.84
C ALA A 56 20.30 1.90 -42.49
N GLY A 57 21.29 2.41 -41.76
CA GLY A 57 21.06 3.25 -40.59
C GLY A 57 20.37 4.55 -41.01
N SER A 58 19.30 4.89 -40.31
CA SER A 58 18.70 6.22 -40.36
C SER A 58 18.61 6.76 -38.94
N THR A 59 19.68 7.46 -38.54
CA THR A 59 19.71 8.32 -37.36
C THR A 59 18.85 9.55 -37.65
N ALA A 60 17.57 9.45 -37.33
CA ALA A 60 16.72 10.64 -37.20
C ALA A 60 16.96 11.23 -35.80
N ALA A 61 17.76 12.29 -35.75
CA ALA A 61 17.90 13.14 -34.59
C ALA A 61 16.55 13.81 -34.31
N ALA A 62 15.81 13.30 -33.33
CA ALA A 62 14.66 14.01 -32.78
C ALA A 62 15.18 15.18 -31.94
N SER A 63 14.95 16.41 -32.41
CA SER A 63 15.15 17.62 -31.61
C SER A 63 14.32 17.53 -30.34
N PRO A 64 14.89 17.75 -29.14
CA PRO A 64 14.08 17.85 -27.93
C PRO A 64 13.31 19.17 -27.98
N THR A 65 11.98 19.06 -28.12
CA THR A 65 11.07 20.18 -27.90
C THR A 65 11.12 20.58 -26.43
N THR A 66 11.63 21.77 -26.15
CA THR A 66 11.60 22.43 -24.84
C THR A 66 10.15 22.57 -24.37
N ALA A 67 9.71 21.68 -23.47
CA ALA A 67 8.47 21.87 -22.75
C ALA A 67 8.63 23.07 -21.80
N ALA A 68 7.66 23.97 -21.84
CA ALA A 68 7.61 25.15 -20.99
C ALA A 68 7.73 24.75 -19.52
N ALA A 69 8.68 25.37 -18.82
CA ALA A 69 8.78 25.32 -17.37
C ALA A 69 7.52 25.98 -16.79
N GLY A 70 6.50 25.16 -16.50
CA GLY A 70 5.49 25.53 -15.54
C GLY A 70 6.20 25.85 -14.24
N THR A 71 5.90 27.01 -13.67
CA THR A 71 6.35 27.47 -12.36
C THR A 71 5.94 26.41 -11.33
N GLY A 72 6.81 25.42 -11.15
CA GLY A 72 6.69 24.43 -10.11
C GLY A 72 6.78 25.17 -8.81
N SER A 73 5.65 25.31 -8.13
CA SER A 73 5.62 25.70 -6.73
C SER A 73 6.60 24.80 -6.00
N GLN A 74 7.73 25.40 -5.63
CA GLN A 74 8.79 24.79 -4.86
C GLN A 74 8.15 24.14 -3.63
N PRO A 75 8.31 22.81 -3.41
CA PRO A 75 7.80 22.20 -2.20
C PRO A 75 8.53 22.87 -1.03
N SER A 76 7.77 23.58 -0.19
CA SER A 76 8.28 24.26 0.99
C SER A 76 9.04 23.26 1.85
N THR A 77 10.36 23.39 1.85
CA THR A 77 11.28 22.73 2.76
C THR A 77 11.15 23.38 4.13
N THR A 78 10.24 22.89 4.95
CA THR A 78 10.21 23.26 6.37
C THR A 78 9.73 22.06 7.18
N ASP A 79 10.71 21.43 7.85
CA ASP A 79 10.60 20.59 9.04
C ASP A 79 9.66 19.37 9.00
N GLY A 80 10.25 18.19 8.82
CA GLY A 80 9.61 16.87 8.90
C GLY A 80 9.87 16.07 7.63
N GLY A 81 10.59 14.94 7.76
CA GLY A 81 11.16 14.14 6.67
C GLY A 81 10.32 14.05 5.39
N GLY A 82 11.00 13.96 4.24
CA GLY A 82 10.42 13.97 2.89
C GLY A 82 9.52 12.77 2.56
N PHE A 83 8.63 12.32 3.44
CA PHE A 83 7.74 11.17 3.22
C PHE A 83 6.79 11.38 2.03
N CYS A 84 6.37 12.62 1.77
CA CYS A 84 5.59 12.96 0.58
C CYS A 84 6.38 12.87 -0.74
N SER A 85 7.70 12.60 -0.69
CA SER A 85 8.49 12.27 -1.88
C SER A 85 8.43 10.79 -2.25
N LEU A 86 7.99 9.92 -1.32
CA LEU A 86 7.91 8.48 -1.56
C LEU A 86 6.77 8.13 -2.51
N VAL A 87 5.62 8.77 -2.35
CA VAL A 87 4.48 8.72 -3.28
C VAL A 87 4.09 10.16 -3.58
N THR A 88 4.03 10.56 -4.85
CA THR A 88 3.68 11.94 -5.20
C THR A 88 2.16 12.15 -5.19
N ALA A 89 1.72 13.42 -5.19
CA ALA A 89 0.31 13.75 -5.32
C ALA A 89 -0.29 13.25 -6.65
N ASP A 90 0.48 13.34 -7.73
CA ASP A 90 0.04 12.91 -9.08
C ASP A 90 -0.13 11.39 -9.16
N GLU A 91 0.77 10.64 -8.54
CA GLU A 91 0.67 9.18 -8.43
C GLU A 91 -0.53 8.76 -7.59
N ALA A 92 -0.71 9.40 -6.44
CA ALA A 92 -1.86 9.17 -5.58
C ALA A 92 -3.17 9.48 -6.33
N HIS A 93 -3.23 10.61 -7.04
CA HIS A 93 -4.36 11.02 -7.88
C HIS A 93 -4.64 10.01 -8.99
N ALA A 94 -3.61 9.54 -9.70
CA ALA A 94 -3.77 8.55 -10.77
C ALA A 94 -4.45 7.26 -10.28
N ILE A 95 -4.17 6.83 -9.05
CA ILE A 95 -4.80 5.65 -8.46
C ILE A 95 -6.22 5.93 -7.96
N VAL A 96 -6.44 7.03 -7.23
CA VAL A 96 -7.78 7.32 -6.68
C VAL A 96 -8.75 7.85 -7.74
N GLY A 97 -8.26 8.42 -8.83
CA GLY A 97 -9.06 9.00 -9.92
C GLY A 97 -9.87 10.24 -9.52
N ILE A 98 -9.47 10.92 -8.44
CA ILE A 98 -10.06 12.18 -7.97
C ILE A 98 -8.97 13.14 -7.52
N GLU A 99 -9.25 14.44 -7.60
CA GLU A 99 -8.34 15.47 -7.15
C GLU A 99 -8.06 15.36 -5.63
N LEU A 100 -6.76 15.33 -5.31
CA LEU A 100 -6.26 15.28 -3.94
C LEU A 100 -5.64 16.63 -3.53
N THR A 101 -5.73 16.96 -2.26
CA THR A 101 -4.97 18.05 -1.67
C THR A 101 -3.48 17.77 -1.71
N PRO A 102 -2.63 18.81 -1.68
CA PRO A 102 -1.20 18.63 -1.46
C PRO A 102 -0.93 17.78 -0.23
N GLY A 103 0.00 16.83 -0.36
CA GLY A 103 0.38 15.92 0.72
C GLY A 103 0.88 16.67 1.93
N ARG A 104 0.50 16.20 3.12
CA ARG A 104 0.97 16.77 4.40
C ARG A 104 1.86 15.76 5.10
N SER A 105 3.16 16.04 5.15
CA SER A 105 4.11 15.30 5.97
C SER A 105 3.81 15.51 7.45
N ARG A 106 3.94 14.44 8.23
CA ARG A 106 3.90 14.46 9.69
C ARG A 106 4.99 13.55 10.23
N THR A 107 5.61 13.96 11.33
CA THR A 107 6.53 13.12 12.10
C THR A 107 6.03 13.01 13.53
N GLY A 108 6.20 11.84 14.13
CA GLY A 108 5.83 11.59 15.51
C GLY A 108 6.57 10.39 16.10
N PRO A 109 6.37 10.13 17.40
CA PRO A 109 6.85 8.90 18.00
C PRO A 109 6.13 7.69 17.38
N GLY A 110 6.87 6.61 17.17
CA GLY A 110 6.41 5.33 16.67
C GLY A 110 6.99 4.16 17.49
N PRO A 111 6.53 2.93 17.23
CA PRO A 111 6.83 1.76 18.08
C PRO A 111 8.32 1.42 18.20
N ALA A 112 9.16 1.88 17.27
CA ALA A 112 10.62 1.70 17.34
C ALA A 112 11.41 2.98 16.99
N GLY A 113 10.87 4.14 17.34
CA GLY A 113 11.57 5.43 17.23
C GLY A 113 10.73 6.50 16.56
N LEU A 114 11.31 7.21 15.59
CA LEU A 114 10.61 8.27 14.86
C LEU A 114 9.87 7.69 13.67
N ALA A 115 8.55 7.80 13.68
CA ALA A 115 7.70 7.48 12.55
C ALA A 115 7.35 8.74 11.76
N GLY A 116 7.23 8.57 10.46
CA GLY A 116 6.81 9.59 9.52
C GLY A 116 5.58 9.15 8.74
N SER A 117 4.80 10.11 8.26
CA SER A 117 3.74 9.83 7.30
C SER A 117 3.55 10.98 6.33
N CYS A 118 2.98 10.68 5.17
CA CYS A 118 2.40 11.67 4.28
C CYS A 118 0.93 11.34 4.04
N LEU A 119 0.09 12.35 4.16
CA LEU A 119 -1.36 12.22 4.02
C LEU A 119 -1.88 13.08 2.88
N TYR A 120 -2.56 12.46 1.93
CA TYR A 120 -3.34 13.10 0.88
C TYR A 120 -4.83 12.86 1.15
N LYS A 121 -5.65 13.90 0.97
CA LYS A 121 -7.11 13.83 1.15
C LYS A 121 -7.81 14.32 -0.10
N ALA A 122 -9.04 13.90 -0.34
CA ALA A 122 -9.86 14.51 -1.38
C ALA A 122 -9.95 16.04 -1.21
N ALA A 123 -9.79 16.79 -2.30
CA ALA A 123 -9.96 18.25 -2.30
C ALA A 123 -11.39 18.67 -1.91
N LYS A 124 -12.37 17.86 -2.31
CA LYS A 124 -13.78 17.97 -1.93
C LYS A 124 -14.21 16.70 -1.19
N PRO A 125 -13.96 16.60 0.12
CA PRO A 125 -14.23 15.37 0.86
C PRO A 125 -15.74 15.15 1.01
N ASP A 126 -16.21 13.94 0.75
CA ASP A 126 -17.52 13.48 1.17
C ASP A 126 -17.43 13.08 2.66
N PRO A 127 -18.16 13.76 3.57
CA PRO A 127 -18.12 13.44 5.00
C PRO A 127 -18.62 12.02 5.32
N LYS A 128 -19.40 11.40 4.44
CA LYS A 128 -19.90 10.02 4.60
C LYS A 128 -18.94 8.98 4.03
N ALA A 129 -18.05 9.39 3.14
CA ALA A 129 -17.24 8.51 2.32
C ALA A 129 -15.85 9.15 2.08
N PRO A 130 -15.01 9.25 3.12
CA PRO A 130 -13.72 9.92 2.99
C PRO A 130 -12.84 9.16 1.99
N THR A 131 -12.04 9.94 1.26
CA THR A 131 -10.96 9.40 0.41
C THR A 131 -9.64 9.89 0.94
N VAL A 132 -8.74 8.94 1.20
CA VAL A 132 -7.46 9.13 1.86
C VAL A 132 -6.41 8.25 1.18
N VAL A 133 -5.24 8.83 0.92
CA VAL A 133 -4.01 8.09 0.63
C VAL A 133 -3.02 8.42 1.73
N GLN A 134 -2.56 7.42 2.46
CA GLN A 134 -1.65 7.59 3.57
C GLN A 134 -0.42 6.70 3.37
N VAL A 135 0.74 7.35 3.31
CA VAL A 135 2.05 6.70 3.33
C VAL A 135 2.57 6.78 4.75
N ILE A 136 2.94 5.66 5.36
CA ILE A 136 3.49 5.61 6.72
C ILE A 136 4.85 4.93 6.65
N VAL A 137 5.86 5.57 7.23
CA VAL A 137 7.20 5.01 7.40
C VAL A 137 7.46 4.93 8.89
N LEU A 138 7.57 3.73 9.45
CA LEU A 138 7.75 3.57 10.91
C LEU A 138 9.21 3.73 11.36
N GLY A 139 10.16 3.68 10.42
CA GLY A 139 11.59 3.90 10.66
C GLY A 139 12.46 3.08 9.69
N THR A 140 13.77 3.32 9.70
CA THR A 140 14.78 2.66 8.82
C THR A 140 15.73 1.70 9.54
N LYS A 141 15.44 1.38 10.82
CA LYS A 141 16.26 0.49 11.67
C LYS A 141 15.39 -0.35 12.61
N ILE A 142 14.20 -0.72 12.14
CA ILE A 142 13.26 -1.55 12.88
C ILE A 142 13.81 -2.99 12.92
N PRO A 143 14.03 -3.59 14.10
CA PRO A 143 14.41 -5.00 14.16
C PRO A 143 13.30 -5.88 13.59
N ARG A 144 13.67 -6.94 12.86
CA ARG A 144 12.69 -7.89 12.29
C ARG A 144 11.75 -8.46 13.35
N SER A 145 12.25 -8.74 14.55
CA SER A 145 11.43 -9.22 15.67
C SER A 145 10.31 -8.27 16.06
N VAL A 146 10.55 -6.95 16.02
CA VAL A 146 9.54 -5.92 16.31
C VAL A 146 8.51 -5.85 15.19
N TYR A 147 8.95 -5.90 13.93
CA TYR A 147 8.03 -5.97 12.80
C TYR A 147 7.13 -7.21 12.87
N GLU A 148 7.70 -8.37 13.18
CA GLU A 148 6.93 -9.60 13.33
C GLU A 148 5.94 -9.48 14.51
N SER A 149 6.38 -9.10 15.72
CA SER A 149 5.51 -9.09 16.90
C SER A 149 4.43 -8.01 16.88
N GLU A 150 4.75 -6.80 16.44
CA GLU A 150 3.87 -5.63 16.58
C GLU A 150 3.05 -5.32 15.32
N LEU A 151 3.51 -5.74 14.15
CA LEU A 151 2.93 -5.30 12.87
C LEU A 151 2.37 -6.45 12.05
N LYS A 152 3.09 -7.58 11.98
CA LYS A 152 2.66 -8.72 11.17
C LYS A 152 1.59 -9.58 11.85
N HIS A 153 1.68 -9.75 13.17
CA HIS A 153 0.80 -10.66 13.91
C HIS A 153 -0.47 -9.98 14.47
N ASP A 154 -0.54 -8.64 14.48
CA ASP A 154 -1.76 -7.89 14.81
C ASP A 154 -2.19 -6.96 13.67
N PRO A 155 -2.52 -7.50 12.48
CA PRO A 155 -2.99 -6.70 11.37
C PRO A 155 -4.40 -6.21 11.68
N GLN A 156 -4.51 -4.99 12.20
CA GLN A 156 -5.80 -4.31 12.30
C GLN A 156 -6.40 -4.18 10.90
N GLY A 157 -7.56 -4.80 10.65
CA GLY A 157 -8.29 -4.63 9.40
C GLY A 157 -8.53 -5.89 8.56
N GLY A 158 -8.20 -7.09 9.05
CA GLY A 158 -8.73 -8.35 8.50
C GLY A 158 -7.68 -9.39 8.12
N PRO A 159 -8.04 -10.38 7.28
CA PRO A 159 -7.13 -11.45 6.90
C PRO A 159 -5.99 -10.92 6.04
N THR A 160 -4.77 -11.33 6.37
CA THR A 160 -3.56 -10.96 5.62
C THR A 160 -3.33 -11.89 4.44
N THR A 161 -2.84 -11.33 3.35
CA THR A 161 -2.38 -12.06 2.17
C THR A 161 -0.91 -11.69 1.92
N ALA A 162 -0.05 -12.68 1.71
CA ALA A 162 1.36 -12.42 1.40
C ALA A 162 1.49 -11.75 0.03
N VAL A 163 2.41 -10.77 -0.08
CA VAL A 163 2.71 -10.07 -1.34
C VAL A 163 4.14 -10.42 -1.77
N PRO A 164 4.34 -11.47 -2.57
CA PRO A 164 5.68 -11.91 -2.93
C PRO A 164 6.41 -10.88 -3.81
N GLY A 165 7.71 -10.73 -3.59
CA GLY A 165 8.58 -9.86 -4.39
C GLY A 165 8.51 -8.37 -4.03
N LEU A 166 8.04 -8.03 -2.82
CA LEU A 166 8.19 -6.70 -2.23
C LEU A 166 8.98 -6.81 -0.92
N GLY A 167 10.17 -6.22 -0.88
CA GLY A 167 11.07 -6.27 0.29
C GLY A 167 11.47 -7.69 0.70
N GLU A 168 11.88 -7.84 1.95
CA GLU A 168 12.15 -9.14 2.57
C GLU A 168 10.87 -9.86 2.99
N ASP A 169 9.86 -9.09 3.40
CA ASP A 169 8.54 -9.59 3.77
C ASP A 169 7.49 -8.52 3.49
N ALA A 170 6.34 -8.93 2.96
CA ALA A 170 5.24 -8.03 2.69
C ALA A 170 3.91 -8.75 2.80
N PHE A 171 2.92 -8.04 3.31
CA PHE A 171 1.55 -8.51 3.35
C PHE A 171 0.58 -7.39 3.01
N SER A 172 -0.60 -7.78 2.56
CA SER A 172 -1.71 -6.89 2.32
C SER A 172 -2.92 -7.32 3.13
N ILE A 173 -3.65 -6.33 3.61
CA ILE A 173 -5.06 -6.43 3.95
C ILE A 173 -5.83 -5.53 2.97
N PRO A 174 -7.17 -5.63 2.85
CA PRO A 174 -7.90 -4.81 1.89
C PRO A 174 -7.56 -3.31 2.03
N GLY A 175 -6.96 -2.73 0.97
CA GLY A 175 -6.61 -1.31 0.88
C GLY A 175 -5.31 -0.90 1.56
N ILE A 176 -4.60 -1.82 2.22
CA ILE A 176 -3.34 -1.53 2.94
C ILE A 176 -2.29 -2.56 2.55
N VAL A 177 -1.10 -2.09 2.18
CA VAL A 177 0.08 -2.93 1.95
C VAL A 177 1.16 -2.50 2.91
N THR A 178 1.70 -3.45 3.66
CA THR A 178 2.82 -3.26 4.59
C THR A 178 4.02 -4.07 4.12
N VAL A 179 5.19 -3.46 4.12
CA VAL A 179 6.45 -4.06 3.71
C VAL A 179 7.52 -3.85 4.77
N PHE A 180 8.30 -4.89 5.02
CA PHE A 180 9.56 -4.85 5.73
C PHE A 180 10.71 -5.13 4.77
N ASP A 181 11.72 -4.28 4.79
CA ASP A 181 12.88 -4.38 3.91
C ASP A 181 14.13 -3.79 4.58
N HIS A 182 15.11 -4.62 4.94
CA HIS A 182 16.37 -4.18 5.55
C HIS A 182 16.22 -3.22 6.75
N GLY A 183 15.19 -3.42 7.58
CA GLY A 183 14.89 -2.57 8.74
C GLY A 183 14.02 -1.33 8.43
N LEU A 184 13.67 -1.08 7.18
CA LEU A 184 12.61 -0.17 6.79
C LEU A 184 11.26 -0.85 6.95
N VAL A 185 10.31 -0.19 7.61
CA VAL A 185 8.89 -0.54 7.52
C VAL A 185 8.11 0.55 6.82
N LEU A 186 7.48 0.20 5.72
CA LEU A 186 6.64 1.07 4.90
C LEU A 186 5.23 0.49 4.82
N THR A 187 4.24 1.29 5.14
CA THR A 187 2.82 0.97 4.96
C THR A 187 2.19 2.00 4.03
N LEU A 188 1.45 1.54 3.03
CA LEU A 188 0.63 2.39 2.17
C LEU A 188 -0.83 1.98 2.32
N GLU A 189 -1.65 2.95 2.71
CA GLU A 189 -3.10 2.82 2.81
C GLU A 189 -3.78 3.68 1.75
N ILE A 190 -4.75 3.09 1.06
CA ILE A 190 -5.63 3.80 0.13
C ILE A 190 -7.06 3.44 0.47
N VAL A 191 -7.85 4.46 0.80
CA VAL A 191 -9.30 4.37 0.99
C VAL A 191 -9.96 5.35 0.03
N LYS A 192 -10.90 4.87 -0.78
CA LYS A 192 -11.66 5.68 -1.75
C LYS A 192 -13.14 5.55 -1.49
N GLY A 193 -13.79 6.66 -1.15
CA GLY A 193 -15.23 6.69 -0.88
C GLY A 193 -15.64 5.71 0.22
N GLY A 194 -14.82 5.58 1.28
CA GLY A 194 -15.03 4.60 2.35
C GLY A 194 -14.81 3.14 1.96
N ARG A 195 -14.31 2.86 0.75
CA ARG A 195 -13.94 1.50 0.31
C ARG A 195 -12.43 1.35 0.24
N PRO A 196 -11.89 0.17 0.55
CA PRO A 196 -10.47 -0.12 0.33
C PRO A 196 -10.07 0.09 -1.13
N GLY A 197 -8.88 0.63 -1.36
CA GLY A 197 -8.28 0.75 -2.68
C GLY A 197 -7.97 -0.61 -3.31
N ASP A 198 -7.80 -0.62 -4.63
CA ASP A 198 -7.36 -1.82 -5.35
C ASP A 198 -5.95 -2.22 -4.88
N THR A 199 -5.82 -3.46 -4.40
CA THR A 199 -4.56 -3.94 -3.81
C THR A 199 -3.44 -3.97 -4.84
N ALA A 200 -3.71 -4.31 -6.10
CA ALA A 200 -2.68 -4.32 -7.14
C ALA A 200 -2.12 -2.93 -7.41
N ALA A 201 -2.99 -1.91 -7.47
CA ALA A 201 -2.59 -0.51 -7.56
C ALA A 201 -1.76 -0.06 -6.34
N VAL A 202 -2.16 -0.44 -5.11
CA VAL A 202 -1.41 -0.12 -3.89
C VAL A 202 -0.01 -0.75 -3.93
N VAL A 203 0.08 -2.04 -4.31
CA VAL A 203 1.37 -2.76 -4.45
C VAL A 203 2.28 -2.08 -5.47
N ALA A 204 1.74 -1.61 -6.61
CA ALA A 204 2.53 -0.90 -7.61
C ALA A 204 3.13 0.40 -7.05
N LEU A 205 2.34 1.18 -6.30
CA LEU A 205 2.85 2.40 -5.65
C LEU A 205 3.88 2.10 -4.57
N VAL A 206 3.68 1.06 -3.76
CA VAL A 206 4.66 0.66 -2.75
C VAL A 206 5.99 0.28 -3.39
N ARG A 207 5.98 -0.46 -4.50
CA ARG A 207 7.21 -0.79 -5.23
C ARG A 207 7.95 0.47 -5.69
N THR A 208 7.24 1.44 -6.26
CA THR A 208 7.82 2.74 -6.62
C THR A 208 8.39 3.45 -5.40
N ALA A 209 7.65 3.48 -4.28
CA ALA A 209 8.09 4.11 -3.05
C ALA A 209 9.36 3.47 -2.47
N LEU A 210 9.46 2.13 -2.46
CA LEU A 210 10.64 1.40 -2.00
C LEU A 210 11.87 1.68 -2.88
N SER A 211 11.68 1.81 -4.20
CA SER A 211 12.78 2.19 -5.11
C SER A 211 13.35 3.58 -4.76
N ARG A 212 12.49 4.54 -4.39
CA ARG A 212 12.90 5.89 -3.98
C ARG A 212 13.54 5.92 -2.59
N ALA A 213 13.09 5.04 -1.70
CA ALA A 213 13.67 4.90 -0.37
C ALA A 213 15.08 4.27 -0.42
N GLY A 214 15.53 3.77 -1.58
CA GLY A 214 16.82 3.09 -1.73
C GLY A 214 16.81 1.67 -1.15
N ALA A 215 15.63 1.09 -0.93
CA ALA A 215 15.47 -0.22 -0.29
C ALA A 215 15.48 -1.39 -1.32
N LEU A 216 15.16 -1.12 -2.59
CA LEU A 216 15.27 -2.11 -3.69
C LEU A 216 16.69 -2.16 -4.30
N GLY A 217 17.70 -2.36 -3.46
CA GLY A 217 19.11 -2.52 -3.87
C GLY A 217 19.49 -3.97 -4.15
#